data_AF-K1SJS0-F1
#
_entry.id   AF-K1SJS0-F1
#
_cell.length_a   1.000
_cell.length_b   1.000
_cell.length_c   1.000
_cell.angle_alpha   90.00
_cell.angle_beta   90.00
_cell.angle_gamma   90.00
#
_symmetry.space_group_name_H-M   'P 1'
#
loop_
_entity.id
_entity.type
_entity.pdbx_description
1 polymer ?
#
loop_
_entity_poly.entity_id
_entity_poly.type
_entity_poly.pdbx_seq_one_letter_code
_entity_poly.pdbx_strand_id
1 'polypeptide(L)' 'MQIHFGPVQRQNQCEPLLQDYFQRMFDQGVKVGQLRTRLGIKGNEHNGPKEAATEILKIYYR' A
#
# COMPACT_ATOMS: atom_id res chain seq x y z
N MET A 1 -13.90 -13.30 -21.39
CA MET A 1 -12.44 -13.04 -21.47
C MET A 1 -12.14 -11.90 -20.51
N GLN A 2 -11.72 -12.21 -19.28
CA GLN A 2 -11.44 -11.21 -18.24
C GLN A 2 -9.93 -11.09 -18.11
N ILE A 3 -9.38 -9.94 -18.51
CA ILE A 3 -7.94 -9.68 -18.46
C ILE A 3 -7.60 -9.26 -17.03
N HIS A 4 -7.15 -10.20 -16.20
CA HIS A 4 -6.54 -9.88 -14.90
C HIS A 4 -5.02 -9.92 -15.05
N PHE A 5 -4.39 -8.77 -15.30
CA PHE A 5 -2.96 -8.59 -15.07
C PHE A 5 -2.78 -7.95 -13.68
N GLY A 6 -2.48 -8.78 -12.68
CA GLY A 6 -2.21 -8.34 -11.32
C GLY A 6 -1.02 -9.09 -10.70
N PRO A 7 -0.57 -8.66 -9.51
CA PRO A 7 0.54 -9.29 -8.78
C PRO A 7 0.30 -10.78 -8.50
N VAL A 8 -0.97 -11.18 -8.34
CA VAL A 8 -1.39 -12.57 -8.12
C VAL A 8 -0.99 -13.50 -9.27
N GLN A 9 -1.10 -13.04 -10.52
CA GLN A 9 -0.76 -13.85 -11.71
C GLN A 9 0.75 -14.00 -11.91
N ARG A 10 1.56 -13.12 -11.30
CA ARG A 10 3.03 -13.11 -11.40
C ARG A 10 3.67 -13.14 -10.02
N GLN A 11 3.06 -13.82 -9.05
CA GLN A 11 3.49 -13.80 -7.66
C GLN A 11 4.97 -14.19 -7.51
N ASN A 12 5.42 -15.26 -8.20
CA ASN A 12 6.82 -15.70 -8.19
C ASN A 12 7.83 -14.63 -8.65
N GLN A 13 7.40 -13.68 -9.48
CA GLN A 13 8.23 -12.57 -9.96
C GLN A 13 8.12 -11.35 -9.03
N CYS A 14 6.92 -11.08 -8.50
CA CYS A 14 6.65 -9.94 -7.64
C CYS A 14 7.16 -10.11 -6.21
N GLU A 15 7.12 -11.32 -5.66
CA GLU A 15 7.47 -11.59 -4.26
C GLU A 15 8.95 -11.33 -3.95
N PRO A 16 9.92 -11.74 -4.78
CA PRO A 16 11.33 -11.38 -4.58
C PRO A 16 11.57 -9.86 -4.64
N LEU A 17 10.86 -9.15 -5.53
CA LEU A 17 10.95 -7.69 -5.64
C LEU A 17 10.38 -7.00 -4.39
N LEU A 18 9.24 -7.47 -3.89
CA LEU A 18 8.66 -6.94 -2.65
C LEU A 18 9.64 -7.10 -1.49
N GLN A 19 10.23 -8.28 -1.32
CA GLN A 19 11.22 -8.53 -0.26
C GLN A 19 12.43 -7.60 -0.37
N ASP A 20 13.03 -7.48 -1.56
CA ASP A 20 14.20 -6.62 -1.79
C ASP A 20 13.90 -5.13 -1.49
N TYR A 21 12.76 -4.62 -1.96
CA TYR A 21 12.37 -3.23 -1.73
C TYR A 21 12.11 -2.95 -0.25
N PHE A 22 11.35 -3.81 0.44
CA PHE A 22 11.09 -3.63 1.87
C PHE A 22 12.37 -3.70 2.68
N GLN A 23 13.26 -4.66 2.40
CA GLN A 23 14.54 -4.76 3.10
C GLN A 23 15.36 -3.48 2.95
N ARG A 24 15.51 -2.95 1.73
CA ARG A 24 16.23 -1.68 1.49
C ARG A 24 15.61 -0.50 2.22
N MET A 25 14.28 -0.43 2.28
CA MET A 25 13.59 0.62 3.03
C MET A 25 13.90 0.55 4.53
N PHE A 26 13.91 -0.66 5.11
CA PHE A 26 14.28 -0.84 6.51
C PHE A 26 15.75 -0.51 6.77
N ASP A 27 16.66 -0.94 5.89
CA ASP A 27 18.11 -0.68 6.02
C ASP A 27 18.44 0.82 5.94
N GLN A 28 17.68 1.57 5.16
CA GLN A 28 17.82 3.03 5.02
C GLN A 28 17.11 3.81 6.14
N GLY A 29 16.45 3.13 7.08
CA GLY A 29 15.67 3.78 8.15
C GLY A 29 14.42 4.51 7.65
N VAL A 30 13.89 4.13 6.48
CA VAL A 30 12.63 4.67 5.96
C VAL A 30 11.49 4.26 6.90
N LYS A 31 10.58 5.19 7.21
CA LYS A 31 9.36 4.87 7.97
C LYS A 31 8.44 3.97 7.14
N VAL A 32 8.36 2.69 7.50
CA VAL A 32 7.45 1.71 6.90
C VAL A 32 6.26 1.48 7.83
N GLY A 33 5.05 1.41 7.28
CA GLY A 33 3.82 1.21 8.06
C GLY A 33 2.66 0.72 7.21
N GLN A 34 1.51 0.52 7.85
CA GLN A 34 0.28 0.08 7.19
C GLN A 34 -0.78 1.17 7.24
N LEU A 35 -1.49 1.35 6.13
CA LEU A 35 -2.59 2.30 6.01
C LEU A 35 -3.89 1.57 5.69
N ARG A 36 -4.94 1.80 6.48
CA ARG A 36 -6.27 1.23 6.26
C ARG A 36 -7.19 2.26 5.62
N THR A 37 -7.49 2.07 4.33
CA THR A 37 -8.26 3.02 3.51
C THR A 37 -9.76 2.77 3.50
N ARG A 38 -10.26 1.72 4.18
CA ARG A 38 -11.69 1.34 4.20
C ARG A 38 -12.33 1.13 2.81
N LEU A 39 -11.52 0.87 1.78
CA LEU A 39 -11.99 0.76 0.39
C LEU A 39 -13.05 -0.34 0.18
N GLY A 40 -12.94 -1.45 0.93
CA GLY A 40 -13.89 -2.56 0.86
C GLY A 40 -15.16 -2.36 1.69
N ILE A 41 -15.30 -1.24 2.41
CA ILE A 41 -16.49 -0.94 3.21
C ILE A 41 -17.46 -0.12 2.35
N LYS A 42 -18.66 -0.67 2.12
CA LYS A 42 -19.71 0.01 1.36
C LYS A 42 -19.97 1.42 1.90
N GLY A 43 -19.96 2.42 1.01
CA GLY A 43 -20.15 3.83 1.36
C GLY A 43 -18.88 4.55 1.80
N ASN A 44 -17.72 3.89 1.86
CA ASN A 44 -16.42 4.48 2.19
C ASN A 44 -15.41 4.43 1.04
N GLU A 45 -15.86 4.12 -0.18
CA GLU A 45 -15.00 3.94 -1.35
C GLU A 45 -14.22 5.22 -1.67
N HIS A 46 -14.81 6.38 -1.40
CA HIS A 46 -14.21 7.70 -1.65
C HIS A 46 -13.70 8.37 -0.37
N ASN A 47 -14.48 8.34 0.71
CA ASN A 47 -14.12 9.02 1.95
C ASN A 47 -12.97 8.31 2.69
N GLY A 48 -12.96 6.97 2.69
CA GLY A 48 -11.93 6.20 3.38
C GLY A 48 -10.50 6.46 2.87
N PRO A 49 -10.25 6.43 1.54
CA PRO A 49 -8.94 6.81 0.99
C PRO A 49 -8.55 8.25 1.28
N LYS A 50 -9.52 9.18 1.27
CA LYS A 50 -9.28 10.60 1.56
C LYS A 50 -8.85 10.83 3.01
N GLU A 51 -9.54 10.20 3.96
CA GLU A 51 -9.18 10.23 5.38
C GLU A 51 -7.79 9.64 5.58
N ALA A 52 -7.52 8.47 4.98
CA ALA A 52 -6.24 7.79 5.09
C ALA A 52 -5.06 8.62 4.54
N ALA A 53 -5.25 9.29 3.39
CA ALA A 53 -4.25 10.23 2.86
C ALA A 53 -4.02 11.43 3.80
N THR A 54 -5.07 11.95 4.43
CA THR A 54 -4.97 13.05 5.39
C THR A 54 -4.15 12.63 6.62
N GLU A 55 -4.34 11.41 7.12
CA GLU A 55 -3.54 10.88 8.23
C GLU A 55 -2.07 10.71 7.88
N ILE A 56 -1.75 10.30 6.65
CA ILE A 56 -0.35 10.27 6.18
C ILE A 56 0.27 11.67 6.29
N LEU A 57 -0.39 12.70 5.76
CA LEU A 57 0.13 14.06 5.80
C LEU A 57 0.39 14.50 7.25
N LYS A 58 -0.52 14.20 8.19
CA LYS A 58 -0.32 14.50 9.62
C LYS A 58 0.90 13.84 10.24
N ILE A 59 1.30 12.64 9.77
CA ILE A 59 2.49 11.93 10.28
C ILE A 59 3.79 12.60 9.81
N TYR A 60 3.79 13.23 8.64
CA TYR A 60 4.99 13.85 8.05
C TYR A 60 5.13 15.36 8.34
N TYR A 61 4.01 16.06 8.55
CA TYR A 61 4.01 17.51 8.80
C TYR A 61 3.79 17.89 10.28
N ARG A 62 3.92 16.92 11.21
CA ARG A 62 4.02 17.15 12.66
C ARG A 62 5.48 17.09 13.10
#